data_AF-A0ABD3ALJ1-F1
#
_entry.id   AF-A0ABD3ALJ1-F1
#
_cell.length_a   1.000
_cell.length_b   1.000
_cell.length_c   1.000
_cell.angle_alpha   90.00
_cell.angle_beta   90.00
_cell.angle_gamma   90.00
#
_symmetry.space_group_name_H-M   'P 1'
#
loop_
_entity.id
_entity.type
_entity.pdbx_description
1 polymer ?
#
loop_
_entity_poly.entity_id
_entity_poly.type
_entity_poly.pdbx_seq_one_letter_code
_entity_poly.pdbx_strand_id
1 'polypeptide(L)'
;MATRGLVVYLLTGFSVAVLSVLFINNSPPNAALAPPSILSSSSENCNILQHPVGSESRIWPELRFGWRIILATIIGFLGSACGTVGGVGGGGIFVPMLTLIVGFDTKSAAAISKCMIMGASASSVWYNLRVPHPCREVPIIDYELALLFQPMLMLGITIGVALSVVFPYWLITVLIIILFIGTSSRSFFKGIEMWKEETIMKKAMAEQEKTLVNSRGELLIDTEYEPLVPKEEKTALQIMSFNLNLKKFLVLLLVWICFLLLQIFKNDQAACSTLYWVLNFIQVPVALLVFGYECVKLYKESKKRRLEGNQDLICEAAIQWTGTNLAFCSLCGILGGTVGGLLGSGGGFILGPLLLEIGVIPQVASTTATFVMMFSSSLSVVEFYLLKRFPIPYALYLMSVSILAGFWGQFFIRKLVTILGRASIIVFILSGVIFASAITMDKRVSSLGFLQQRRQNNRQTLSPAAMVLKTELCRFSGTKIYPGKGIRFVRSDSQVFLFANSKCKRYFHNRLKPSKLTWTAMYRKQHKKDISQEAVKKRRRTTKKPYSRSIVGATLEVIQKRRTEKAEVRDAAREAALREIKERIKKTKDEKKAKKAEVISKSQKAGGKGNVPRGGAAPKGPKLGGGGGKR
;
A
#
# COMPACT_ATOMS: atom_id res chain seq x y z
N MET A 1 -20.43 14.65 -1.48
CA MET A 1 -21.21 13.58 -0.82
C MET A 1 -21.15 13.78 0.68
N ALA A 2 -22.30 13.85 1.36
CA ALA A 2 -22.39 13.82 2.83
C ALA A 2 -21.69 12.57 3.40
N THR A 3 -21.26 12.55 4.68
CA THR A 3 -20.60 11.38 5.28
C THR A 3 -21.49 10.15 5.19
N ARG A 4 -22.81 10.35 5.27
CA ARG A 4 -23.84 9.34 5.01
C ARG A 4 -23.64 8.63 3.66
N GLY A 5 -23.35 9.37 2.60
CA GLY A 5 -23.08 8.81 1.27
C GLY A 5 -21.81 7.97 1.22
N LEU A 6 -20.73 8.40 1.90
CA LEU A 6 -19.51 7.60 2.00
C LEU A 6 -19.73 6.34 2.83
N VAL A 7 -20.46 6.42 3.94
CA VAL A 7 -20.78 5.26 4.77
C VAL A 7 -21.60 4.24 3.98
N VAL A 8 -22.63 4.69 3.26
CA VAL A 8 -23.42 3.82 2.37
C VAL A 8 -22.54 3.21 1.27
N TYR A 9 -21.65 4.00 0.65
CA TYR A 9 -20.71 3.49 -0.34
C TYR A 9 -19.78 2.40 0.23
N LEU A 10 -19.23 2.61 1.43
CA LEU A 10 -18.37 1.62 2.07
C LEU A 10 -19.16 0.36 2.46
N LEU A 11 -20.36 0.50 3.01
CA LEU A 11 -21.23 -0.62 3.36
C LEU A 11 -21.65 -1.45 2.14
N THR A 12 -22.08 -0.78 1.07
CA THR A 12 -22.47 -1.43 -0.19
C THR A 12 -21.27 -2.08 -0.87
N GLY A 13 -20.12 -1.38 -0.95
CA GLY A 13 -18.88 -1.94 -1.50
C GLY A 13 -18.38 -3.15 -0.71
N PHE A 14 -18.42 -3.10 0.63
CA PHE A 14 -18.07 -4.22 1.49
C PHE A 14 -19.03 -5.39 1.32
N SER A 15 -20.34 -5.13 1.31
CA SER A 15 -21.38 -6.15 1.12
C SER A 15 -21.26 -6.85 -0.23
N VAL A 16 -21.09 -6.10 -1.32
CA VAL A 16 -20.89 -6.65 -2.67
C VAL A 16 -19.62 -7.49 -2.75
N ALA A 17 -18.50 -7.03 -2.16
CA ALA A 17 -17.25 -7.77 -2.16
C ALA A 17 -17.35 -9.10 -1.38
N VAL A 18 -18.03 -9.09 -0.23
CA VAL A 18 -18.27 -10.30 0.57
C VAL A 18 -19.24 -11.26 -0.12
N LEU A 19 -20.35 -10.75 -0.68
CA LEU A 19 -21.30 -11.56 -1.44
C LEU A 19 -20.65 -12.21 -2.66
N SER A 20 -19.77 -11.49 -3.37
CA SER A 20 -19.03 -12.04 -4.51
C SER A 20 -18.18 -13.27 -4.12
N VAL A 21 -17.63 -13.29 -2.91
CA VAL A 21 -16.87 -14.45 -2.39
C VAL A 21 -17.80 -15.64 -2.16
N LEU A 22 -18.97 -15.41 -1.58
CA LEU A 22 -19.97 -16.45 -1.32
C LEU A 22 -20.52 -17.05 -2.62
N PHE A 23 -20.76 -16.23 -3.66
CA PHE A 23 -21.21 -16.69 -4.97
C PHE A 23 -20.14 -17.48 -5.74
N ILE A 24 -18.87 -17.08 -5.66
CA ILE A 24 -17.77 -17.83 -6.30
C ILE A 24 -17.60 -19.21 -5.65
N ASN A 25 -17.81 -19.31 -4.32
CA ASN A 25 -17.71 -20.59 -3.61
C ASN A 25 -18.89 -21.55 -3.90
N ASN A 26 -20.04 -21.05 -4.32
CA ASN A 26 -21.26 -21.83 -4.52
C ASN A 26 -21.52 -22.25 -5.99
N SER A 27 -20.58 -22.05 -6.90
CA SER A 27 -20.72 -22.55 -8.28
C SER A 27 -20.48 -24.07 -8.33
N PRO A 28 -21.46 -24.91 -8.72
CA PRO A 28 -21.27 -26.35 -8.81
C PRO A 28 -20.30 -26.71 -9.94
N PRO A 29 -19.51 -27.80 -9.82
CA PRO A 29 -18.66 -28.25 -10.91
C PRO A 29 -19.54 -28.76 -12.07
N ASN A 30 -19.49 -28.06 -13.21
CA ASN A 30 -20.23 -28.42 -14.40
C ASN A 30 -19.86 -29.83 -14.89
N ALA A 31 -20.90 -30.63 -15.12
CA ALA A 31 -20.88 -31.97 -15.66
C ALA A 31 -20.26 -32.04 -17.08
N ALA A 32 -19.33 -32.97 -17.28
CA ALA A 32 -19.01 -33.55 -18.60
C ALA A 32 -18.33 -34.92 -18.45
N LEU A 33 -19.08 -35.97 -18.77
CA LEU A 33 -18.75 -37.36 -19.14
C LEU A 33 -17.77 -38.19 -18.27
N ALA A 34 -18.34 -39.16 -17.54
CA ALA A 34 -17.71 -40.46 -17.27
C ALA A 34 -18.79 -41.58 -17.33
N PRO A 35 -18.53 -42.76 -17.92
CA PRO A 35 -19.44 -43.91 -17.86
C PRO A 35 -19.22 -44.74 -16.57
N PRO A 36 -20.15 -45.65 -16.21
CA PRO A 36 -20.38 -46.05 -14.82
C PRO A 36 -19.77 -47.41 -14.44
N SER A 37 -19.95 -47.77 -13.16
CA SER A 37 -19.65 -49.04 -12.43
C SER A 37 -18.37 -48.94 -11.56
N ILE A 38 -18.31 -49.33 -10.28
CA ILE A 38 -19.07 -50.30 -9.48
C ILE A 38 -19.16 -49.82 -8.01
N LEU A 39 -20.27 -50.20 -7.35
CA LEU A 39 -20.62 -50.02 -5.95
C LEU A 39 -19.83 -51.00 -5.05
N SER A 40 -19.16 -50.55 -3.98
CA SER A 40 -19.01 -51.34 -2.75
C SER A 40 -18.49 -50.50 -1.58
N SER A 41 -19.08 -50.80 -0.43
CA SER A 41 -18.96 -50.26 0.91
C SER A 41 -17.58 -50.40 1.58
N SER A 42 -17.51 -49.74 2.75
CA SER A 42 -16.62 -49.93 3.90
C SER A 42 -15.19 -49.39 3.86
N SER A 43 -15.00 -48.42 4.76
CA SER A 43 -13.84 -48.13 5.60
C SER A 43 -12.46 -47.94 4.98
N GLU A 44 -11.85 -46.84 5.44
CA GLU A 44 -10.43 -46.47 5.39
C GLU A 44 -10.00 -45.53 4.25
N ASN A 45 -9.45 -44.38 4.69
CA ASN A 45 -8.52 -43.50 4.00
C ASN A 45 -9.07 -42.62 2.86
N CYS A 46 -9.87 -41.62 3.24
CA CYS A 46 -10.09 -40.43 2.41
C CYS A 46 -8.86 -39.51 2.43
N ASN A 47 -7.79 -39.91 1.74
CA ASN A 47 -6.63 -39.06 1.42
C ASN A 47 -6.90 -38.18 0.19
N ILE A 48 -8.01 -37.43 0.18
CA ILE A 48 -8.34 -36.42 -0.84
C ILE A 48 -8.55 -35.02 -0.23
N LEU A 49 -8.13 -34.83 1.04
CA LEU A 49 -8.10 -33.53 1.72
C LEU A 49 -6.68 -33.11 2.13
N GLN A 50 -5.67 -33.58 1.41
CA GLN A 50 -4.26 -33.25 1.66
C GLN A 50 -3.58 -32.65 0.43
N HIS A 51 -4.19 -31.60 -0.12
CA HIS A 51 -3.39 -30.49 -0.61
C HIS A 51 -3.62 -29.32 0.34
N PRO A 52 -2.67 -29.01 1.24
CA PRO A 52 -2.74 -27.78 2.01
C PRO A 52 -2.63 -26.64 1.00
N VAL A 53 -3.74 -25.93 0.79
CA VAL A 53 -3.74 -24.64 0.12
C VAL A 53 -2.94 -23.69 1.02
N GLY A 54 -1.63 -23.63 0.76
CA GLY A 54 -0.75 -22.57 1.17
C GLY A 54 -0.53 -22.44 2.68
N SER A 55 0.28 -23.34 3.24
CA SER A 55 1.45 -22.82 3.97
C SER A 55 2.37 -22.18 2.92
N GLU A 56 2.01 -21.01 2.42
CA GLU A 56 3.06 -20.08 2.00
C GLU A 56 3.80 -19.78 3.31
N SER A 57 5.01 -20.31 3.44
CA SER A 57 5.95 -19.86 4.46
C SER A 57 5.91 -18.34 4.45
N ARG A 58 5.48 -17.71 5.56
CA ARG A 58 5.51 -16.25 5.71
C ARG A 58 6.97 -15.83 5.67
N ILE A 59 7.47 -15.51 4.49
CA ILE A 59 8.84 -15.07 4.29
C ILE A 59 8.81 -13.55 4.34
N TRP A 60 9.15 -13.00 5.49
CA TRP A 60 9.33 -11.55 5.62
C TRP A 60 10.65 -11.14 4.96
N PRO A 61 10.68 -10.03 4.20
CA PRO A 61 11.93 -9.53 3.65
C PRO A 61 12.89 -9.16 4.78
N GLU A 62 14.14 -9.59 4.71
CA GLU A 62 15.17 -9.20 5.69
C GLU A 62 15.38 -7.68 5.69
N LEU A 63 15.59 -7.09 6.87
CA LEU A 63 15.86 -5.66 7.02
C LEU A 63 17.26 -5.33 6.49
N ARG A 64 17.35 -5.10 5.17
CA ARG A 64 18.58 -4.65 4.50
C ARG A 64 18.44 -3.19 4.10
N PHE A 65 19.47 -2.41 4.41
CA PHE A 65 19.57 -1.04 3.92
C PHE A 65 19.67 -1.04 2.39
N GLY A 66 18.60 -0.59 1.73
CA GLY A 66 18.53 -0.49 0.29
C GLY A 66 17.58 0.62 -0.14
N TRP A 67 17.61 0.98 -1.42
CA TRP A 67 16.82 2.10 -1.95
C TRP A 67 15.31 1.97 -1.67
N ARG A 68 14.77 0.75 -1.58
CA ARG A 68 13.36 0.50 -1.23
C ARG A 68 13.02 0.98 0.17
N ILE A 69 13.89 0.76 1.16
CA ILE A 69 13.64 1.19 2.54
C ILE A 69 13.79 2.72 2.67
N ILE A 70 14.73 3.31 1.92
CA ILE A 70 14.90 4.77 1.86
C ILE A 70 13.67 5.43 1.23
N LEU A 71 13.17 4.87 0.13
CA LEU A 71 11.96 5.38 -0.52
C LEU A 71 10.73 5.21 0.39
N ALA A 72 10.60 4.05 1.06
CA ALA A 72 9.54 3.76 2.01
C ALA A 72 9.57 4.70 3.22
N THR A 73 10.75 5.06 3.73
CA THR A 73 10.88 6.01 4.83
C THR A 73 10.56 7.44 4.43
N ILE A 74 10.96 7.88 3.23
CA ILE A 74 10.59 9.22 2.73
C ILE A 74 9.07 9.33 2.55
N ILE A 75 8.46 8.35 1.89
CA ILE A 75 7.00 8.33 1.67
C ILE A 75 6.26 8.16 3.00
N GLY A 76 6.76 7.29 3.88
CA GLY A 76 6.23 7.09 5.22
C GLY A 76 6.30 8.36 6.07
N PHE A 77 7.42 9.10 6.01
CA PHE A 77 7.61 10.37 6.69
C PHE A 77 6.63 11.43 6.18
N LEU A 78 6.57 11.66 4.86
CA LEU A 78 5.67 12.65 4.26
C LEU A 78 4.19 12.28 4.50
N GLY A 79 3.83 11.01 4.35
CA GLY A 79 2.48 10.52 4.59
C GLY A 79 2.06 10.62 6.05
N SER A 80 2.98 10.35 6.99
CA SER A 80 2.77 10.54 8.42
C SER A 80 2.59 12.02 8.77
N ALA A 81 3.50 12.88 8.32
CA ALA A 81 3.45 14.32 8.57
C ALA A 81 2.12 14.93 8.09
N CYS A 82 1.74 14.68 6.83
CA CYS A 82 0.50 15.21 6.27
C CYS A 82 -0.74 14.57 6.90
N GLY A 83 -0.67 13.27 7.21
CA GLY A 83 -1.76 12.51 7.81
C GLY A 83 -2.08 12.94 9.25
N THR A 84 -1.08 13.32 10.06
CA THR A 84 -1.30 13.76 11.44
C THR A 84 -2.00 15.10 11.54
N VAL A 85 -1.70 16.04 10.65
CA VAL A 85 -2.36 17.36 10.62
C VAL A 85 -3.83 17.24 10.23
N GLY A 86 -4.13 16.35 9.30
CA GLY A 86 -5.51 16.06 8.87
C GLY A 86 -6.33 15.19 9.82
N GLY A 87 -5.76 14.70 10.93
CA GLY A 87 -6.49 13.82 11.85
C GLY A 87 -6.76 12.42 11.31
N VAL A 88 -5.99 11.99 10.29
CA VAL A 88 -6.14 10.70 9.60
C VAL A 88 -4.98 9.73 9.91
N GLY A 89 -3.84 10.22 10.39
CA GLY A 89 -2.71 9.40 10.84
C GLY A 89 -1.89 8.73 9.72
N GLY A 90 -2.12 9.07 8.45
CA GLY A 90 -1.32 8.60 7.30
C GLY A 90 -1.63 7.18 6.82
N GLY A 91 -2.61 6.51 7.44
CA GLY A 91 -2.93 5.10 7.17
C GLY A 91 -3.30 4.77 5.73
N GLY A 92 -3.86 5.74 4.99
CA GLY A 92 -4.18 5.57 3.57
C GLY A 92 -2.98 5.40 2.64
N ILE A 93 -1.78 5.76 3.11
CA ILE A 93 -0.53 5.70 2.33
C ILE A 93 0.33 4.53 2.79
N PHE A 94 0.31 4.20 4.09
CA PHE A 94 1.21 3.20 4.66
C PHE A 94 0.99 1.80 4.09
N VAL A 95 -0.26 1.36 3.95
CA VAL A 95 -0.55 0.00 3.48
C VAL A 95 -0.09 -0.21 2.02
N PRO A 96 -0.44 0.68 1.07
CA PRO A 96 0.15 0.65 -0.29
C PRO A 96 1.66 0.73 -0.30
N MET A 97 2.25 1.63 0.49
CA MET A 97 3.71 1.81 0.52
C MET A 97 4.40 0.52 0.97
N LEU A 98 3.93 -0.09 2.05
CA LEU A 98 4.49 -1.33 2.60
C LEU A 98 4.31 -2.51 1.64
N THR A 99 3.14 -2.62 0.99
CA THR A 99 2.88 -3.70 0.05
C THR A 99 3.60 -3.50 -1.29
N LEU A 100 3.61 -2.29 -1.85
CA LEU A 100 4.14 -2.03 -3.19
C LEU A 100 5.66 -1.86 -3.23
N ILE A 101 6.22 -1.09 -2.29
CA ILE A 101 7.64 -0.71 -2.30
C ILE A 101 8.47 -1.74 -1.55
N VAL A 102 8.08 -2.03 -0.30
CA VAL A 102 8.82 -2.95 0.58
C VAL A 102 8.53 -4.41 0.22
N GLY A 103 7.30 -4.70 -0.21
CA GLY A 103 6.91 -6.04 -0.65
C GLY A 103 6.31 -6.91 0.46
N PHE A 104 5.78 -6.29 1.52
CA PHE A 104 5.05 -7.03 2.56
C PHE A 104 3.70 -7.52 2.06
N ASP A 105 3.28 -8.68 2.57
CA ASP A 105 1.92 -9.18 2.41
C ASP A 105 0.92 -8.17 2.96
N THR A 106 -0.25 -8.07 2.36
CA THR A 106 -1.25 -7.05 2.72
C THR A 106 -1.71 -7.14 4.17
N LYS A 107 -1.81 -8.36 4.73
CA LYS A 107 -2.12 -8.58 6.15
C LYS A 107 -1.00 -8.09 7.08
N SER A 108 0.27 -8.34 6.73
CA SER A 108 1.42 -7.86 7.52
C SER A 108 1.64 -6.36 7.35
N ALA A 109 1.42 -5.82 6.16
CA ALA A 109 1.45 -4.39 5.86
C ALA A 109 0.37 -3.64 6.66
N ALA A 110 -0.86 -4.16 6.73
CA ALA A 110 -1.93 -3.60 7.55
C ALA A 110 -1.60 -3.63 9.06
N ALA A 111 -0.86 -4.63 9.53
CA ALA A 111 -0.43 -4.69 10.92
C ALA A 111 0.73 -3.71 11.22
N ILE A 112 1.73 -3.61 10.34
CA ILE A 112 2.84 -2.66 10.49
C ILE A 112 2.34 -1.21 10.38
N SER A 113 1.37 -0.92 9.50
CA SER A 113 0.80 0.42 9.38
C SER A 113 0.15 0.88 10.69
N LYS A 114 -0.40 -0.01 11.51
CA LYS A 114 -0.92 0.34 12.85
C LYS A 114 0.16 0.82 13.79
N CYS A 115 1.35 0.21 13.76
CA CYS A 115 2.50 0.66 14.54
C CYS A 115 2.94 2.08 14.12
N MET A 116 2.95 2.33 12.81
CA MET A 116 3.25 3.66 12.25
C MET A 116 2.20 4.71 12.65
N ILE A 117 0.90 4.37 12.53
CA ILE A 117 -0.20 5.27 12.92
C ILE A 117 -0.15 5.58 14.42
N MET A 118 0.16 4.58 15.25
CA MET A 118 0.32 4.76 16.70
C MET A 118 1.44 5.77 17.02
N GLY A 119 2.62 5.60 16.42
CA GLY A 119 3.74 6.54 16.61
C GLY A 119 3.42 7.96 16.13
N ALA A 120 2.78 8.08 14.97
CA ALA A 120 2.38 9.36 14.39
C ALA A 120 1.31 10.08 15.23
N SER A 121 0.29 9.35 15.70
CA SER A 121 -0.76 9.92 16.53
C SER A 121 -0.27 10.27 17.94
N ALA A 122 0.58 9.45 18.56
CA ALA A 122 1.16 9.75 19.87
C ALA A 122 1.97 11.05 19.87
N SER A 123 2.84 11.24 18.87
CA SER A 123 3.62 12.48 18.70
C SER A 123 2.73 13.68 18.37
N SER A 124 1.67 13.49 17.58
CA SER A 124 0.70 14.55 17.27
C SER A 124 -0.14 14.96 18.49
N VAL A 125 -0.58 14.00 19.30
CA VAL A 125 -1.32 14.27 20.55
C VAL A 125 -0.45 15.06 21.51
N TRP A 126 0.82 14.67 21.67
CA TRP A 126 1.79 15.39 22.48
C TRP A 126 1.95 16.85 22.05
N TYR A 127 2.00 17.11 20.74
CA TYR A 127 2.03 18.49 20.20
C TYR A 127 0.71 19.21 20.46
N ASN A 128 -0.42 18.56 20.15
CA ASN A 128 -1.75 19.15 20.27
C ASN A 128 -2.11 19.54 21.71
N LEU A 129 -1.64 18.78 22.70
CA LEU A 129 -1.82 19.12 24.13
C LEU A 129 -1.16 20.46 24.53
N ARG A 130 -0.21 20.97 23.74
CA ARG A 130 0.44 22.28 23.99
C ARG A 130 -0.21 23.44 23.24
N VAL A 131 -1.20 23.15 22.39
CA VAL A 131 -1.88 24.17 21.58
C VAL A 131 -3.14 24.62 22.33
N PRO A 132 -3.34 25.93 22.55
CA PRO A 132 -4.57 26.42 23.16
C PRO A 132 -5.76 26.27 22.22
N HIS A 133 -6.96 26.20 22.79
CA HIS A 133 -8.19 26.13 22.00
C HIS A 133 -8.46 27.46 21.26
N PRO A 134 -8.94 27.45 20.00
CA PRO A 134 -8.97 28.64 19.14
C PRO A 134 -9.90 29.77 19.62
N CYS A 135 -11.00 29.44 20.29
CA CYS A 135 -12.05 30.42 20.60
C CYS A 135 -12.43 30.56 22.08
N ARG A 136 -11.99 29.64 22.94
CA ARG A 136 -12.46 29.54 24.33
C ARG A 136 -11.37 28.94 25.20
N GLU A 137 -11.32 29.28 26.48
CA GLU A 137 -10.45 28.65 27.48
C GLU A 137 -10.98 27.26 27.89
N VAL A 138 -11.04 26.34 26.94
CA VAL A 138 -11.35 24.92 27.18
C VAL A 138 -10.25 24.05 26.57
N PRO A 139 -10.11 22.78 26.99
CA PRO A 139 -9.22 21.85 26.32
C PRO A 139 -9.50 21.73 24.82
N ILE A 140 -8.43 21.68 24.01
CA ILE A 140 -8.54 21.49 22.55
C ILE A 140 -9.05 20.09 22.15
N ILE A 141 -8.86 19.09 23.01
CA ILE A 141 -9.41 17.74 22.82
C ILE A 141 -10.80 17.69 23.44
N ASP A 142 -11.79 17.35 22.62
CA ASP A 142 -13.13 17.04 23.11
C ASP A 142 -13.18 15.61 23.66
N TYR A 143 -13.01 15.51 24.98
CA TYR A 143 -13.02 14.23 25.69
C TYR A 143 -14.39 13.56 25.75
N GLU A 144 -15.50 14.30 25.65
CA GLU A 144 -16.84 13.72 25.68
C GLU A 144 -17.14 13.01 24.36
N LEU A 145 -16.74 13.65 23.27
CA LEU A 145 -16.81 13.07 21.95
C LEU A 145 -15.86 11.87 21.81
N ALA A 146 -14.66 11.95 22.39
CA ALA A 146 -13.75 10.82 22.46
C ALA A 146 -14.36 9.63 23.22
N LEU A 147 -14.97 9.87 24.39
CA LEU A 147 -15.64 8.85 25.19
C LEU A 147 -16.88 8.27 24.48
N LEU A 148 -17.57 9.06 23.65
CA LEU A 148 -18.67 8.59 22.82
C LEU A 148 -18.19 7.63 21.73
N PHE A 149 -17.10 7.95 21.01
CA PHE A 149 -16.65 7.15 19.89
C PHE A 149 -15.75 5.97 20.27
N GLN A 150 -14.93 6.11 21.31
CA GLN A 150 -13.89 5.15 21.65
C GLN A 150 -14.43 3.73 21.91
N PRO A 151 -15.47 3.49 22.73
CA PRO A 151 -15.94 2.13 23.03
C PRO A 151 -16.45 1.40 21.78
N MET A 152 -17.22 2.10 20.95
CA MET A 152 -17.76 1.54 19.70
C MET A 152 -16.67 1.31 18.65
N LEU A 153 -15.65 2.17 18.60
CA LEU A 153 -14.47 1.96 17.77
C LEU A 153 -13.67 0.74 18.21
N MET A 154 -13.46 0.55 19.52
CA MET A 154 -12.72 -0.61 20.05
C MET A 154 -13.44 -1.92 19.76
N LEU A 155 -14.77 -1.96 19.92
CA LEU A 155 -15.59 -3.10 19.52
C LEU A 155 -15.52 -3.36 18.01
N GLY A 156 -15.53 -2.30 17.19
CA GLY A 156 -15.34 -2.46 15.76
C GLY A 156 -13.97 -3.04 15.41
N ILE A 157 -12.91 -2.66 16.12
CA ILE A 157 -11.54 -3.15 15.86
C ILE A 157 -11.44 -4.64 16.11
N THR A 158 -12.02 -5.16 17.19
CA THR A 158 -11.97 -6.60 17.49
C THR A 158 -12.68 -7.41 16.41
N ILE A 159 -13.82 -6.93 15.91
CA ILE A 159 -14.50 -7.50 14.75
C ILE A 159 -13.61 -7.41 13.50
N GLY A 160 -13.02 -6.24 13.22
CA GLY A 160 -12.17 -6.01 12.05
C GLY A 160 -10.93 -6.90 12.01
N VAL A 161 -10.25 -7.08 13.15
CA VAL A 161 -9.08 -7.96 13.27
C VAL A 161 -9.49 -9.42 13.12
N ALA A 162 -10.62 -9.85 13.70
CA ALA A 162 -11.15 -11.20 13.47
C ALA A 162 -11.45 -11.44 11.98
N LEU A 163 -12.09 -10.49 11.30
CA LEU A 163 -12.35 -10.54 9.86
C LEU A 163 -11.06 -10.58 9.03
N SER A 164 -9.97 -9.93 9.49
CA SER A 164 -8.67 -9.97 8.79
C SER A 164 -8.04 -11.37 8.76
N VAL A 165 -8.36 -12.19 9.77
CA VAL A 165 -7.93 -13.58 9.84
C VAL A 165 -8.75 -14.43 8.85
N VAL A 166 -10.07 -14.26 8.85
CA VAL A 166 -11.02 -15.03 8.02
C VAL A 166 -10.89 -14.70 6.53
N PHE A 167 -10.72 -13.42 6.18
CA PHE A 167 -10.77 -12.97 4.79
C PHE A 167 -9.52 -13.32 3.99
N PRO A 168 -9.66 -13.74 2.72
CA PRO A 168 -8.53 -14.01 1.85
C PRO A 168 -7.82 -12.71 1.43
N TYR A 169 -6.54 -12.81 1.04
CA TYR A 169 -5.71 -11.65 0.70
C TYR A 169 -6.29 -10.76 -0.41
N TRP A 170 -6.88 -11.38 -1.45
CA TRP A 170 -7.47 -10.67 -2.58
C TRP A 170 -8.68 -9.83 -2.16
N LEU A 171 -9.51 -10.34 -1.24
CA LEU A 171 -10.66 -9.61 -0.71
C LEU A 171 -10.19 -8.39 0.07
N ILE A 172 -9.19 -8.54 0.95
CA ILE A 172 -8.61 -7.41 1.70
C ILE A 172 -8.06 -6.36 0.74
N THR A 173 -7.37 -6.76 -0.34
CA THR A 173 -6.88 -5.79 -1.34
C THR A 173 -8.01 -5.05 -2.07
N VAL A 174 -9.09 -5.74 -2.44
CA VAL A 174 -10.25 -5.10 -3.08
C VAL A 174 -10.90 -4.11 -2.12
N LEU A 175 -11.07 -4.49 -0.85
CA LEU A 175 -11.63 -3.60 0.18
C LEU A 175 -10.75 -2.37 0.42
N ILE A 176 -9.43 -2.52 0.41
CA ILE A 176 -8.48 -1.40 0.47
C ILE A 176 -8.65 -0.46 -0.73
N ILE A 177 -8.80 -1.01 -1.94
CA ILE A 177 -9.00 -0.21 -3.16
C ILE A 177 -10.32 0.56 -3.11
N ILE A 178 -11.43 -0.09 -2.74
CA ILE A 178 -12.74 0.55 -2.57
C ILE A 178 -12.63 1.68 -1.54
N LEU A 179 -11.97 1.43 -0.41
CA LEU A 179 -11.75 2.46 0.59
C LEU A 179 -10.95 3.63 0.03
N PHE A 180 -9.84 3.40 -0.69
CA PHE A 180 -9.04 4.51 -1.22
C PHE A 180 -9.74 5.30 -2.31
N ILE A 181 -10.53 4.67 -3.17
CA ILE A 181 -11.32 5.39 -4.18
C ILE A 181 -12.41 6.24 -3.51
N GLY A 182 -13.20 5.66 -2.62
CA GLY A 182 -14.27 6.38 -1.93
C GLY A 182 -13.75 7.51 -1.05
N THR A 183 -12.62 7.29 -0.40
CA THR A 183 -12.04 8.30 0.49
C THR A 183 -11.28 9.39 -0.26
N SER A 184 -10.52 9.05 -1.29
CA SER A 184 -9.85 10.03 -2.14
C SER A 184 -10.85 10.94 -2.85
N SER A 185 -11.92 10.37 -3.40
CA SER A 185 -12.97 11.15 -4.06
C SER A 185 -13.62 12.13 -3.08
N ARG A 186 -13.98 11.67 -1.87
CA ARG A 186 -14.51 12.55 -0.82
C ARG A 186 -13.53 13.65 -0.42
N SER A 187 -12.27 13.31 -0.18
CA SER A 187 -11.24 14.29 0.17
C SER A 187 -11.04 15.32 -0.94
N PHE A 188 -11.11 14.90 -2.21
CA PHE A 188 -11.02 15.80 -3.36
C PHE A 188 -12.19 16.79 -3.42
N PHE A 189 -13.44 16.31 -3.26
CA PHE A 189 -14.61 17.19 -3.22
C PHE A 189 -14.59 18.16 -2.05
N LYS A 190 -14.23 17.69 -0.84
CA LYS A 190 -14.03 18.60 0.31
C LYS A 190 -12.89 19.58 0.06
N GLY A 191 -11.82 19.18 -0.61
CA GLY A 191 -10.73 20.06 -1.00
C GLY A 191 -11.21 21.20 -1.91
N ILE A 192 -12.12 20.91 -2.86
CA ILE A 192 -12.73 21.92 -3.73
C ILE A 192 -13.60 22.89 -2.92
N GLU A 193 -14.40 22.38 -2.00
CA GLU A 193 -15.26 23.18 -1.12
C GLU A 193 -14.43 24.13 -0.24
N MET A 194 -13.43 23.59 0.45
CA MET A 194 -12.48 24.39 1.24
C MET A 194 -11.74 25.43 0.39
N TRP A 195 -11.32 25.06 -0.83
CA TRP A 195 -10.66 26.01 -1.73
C TRP A 195 -11.60 27.14 -2.13
N LYS A 196 -12.88 26.85 -2.37
CA LYS A 196 -13.89 27.85 -2.70
C LYS A 196 -14.10 28.81 -1.54
N GLU A 197 -14.26 28.29 -0.32
CA GLU A 197 -14.38 29.08 0.91
C GLU A 197 -13.14 29.95 1.15
N GLU A 198 -11.94 29.38 1.08
CA GLU A 198 -10.67 30.11 1.21
C GLU A 198 -10.53 31.20 0.14
N THR A 199 -11.03 30.96 -1.08
CA THR A 199 -11.02 31.96 -2.16
C THR A 199 -12.00 33.09 -1.90
N ILE A 200 -13.19 32.78 -1.36
CA ILE A 200 -14.19 33.79 -0.96
C ILE A 200 -13.62 34.65 0.17
N MET A 201 -13.05 34.04 1.21
CA MET A 201 -12.44 34.76 2.33
C MET A 201 -11.28 35.66 1.88
N LYS A 202 -10.41 35.18 0.98
CA LYS A 202 -9.34 36.02 0.42
C LYS A 202 -9.87 37.17 -0.43
N LYS A 203 -10.95 36.96 -1.19
CA LYS A 203 -11.61 38.04 -1.93
C LYS A 203 -12.23 39.07 -0.97
N ALA A 204 -12.93 38.62 0.07
CA ALA A 204 -13.53 39.49 1.09
C ALA A 204 -12.48 40.30 1.86
N MET A 205 -11.34 39.69 2.24
CA MET A 205 -10.22 40.39 2.87
C MET A 205 -9.59 41.41 1.92
N ALA A 206 -9.35 41.06 0.65
CA ALA A 206 -8.82 41.99 -0.35
C ALA A 206 -9.81 43.12 -0.69
N GLU A 207 -11.11 42.87 -0.58
CA GLU A 207 -12.16 43.86 -0.77
C GLU A 207 -12.28 44.78 0.45
N GLN A 208 -12.15 44.26 1.68
CA GLN A 208 -12.00 45.06 2.90
C GLN A 208 -10.74 45.93 2.88
N GLU A 209 -9.60 45.39 2.43
CA GLU A 209 -8.36 46.15 2.27
C GLU A 209 -8.53 47.27 1.23
N LYS A 210 -9.23 47.00 0.12
CA LYS A 210 -9.54 48.02 -0.89
C LYS A 210 -10.53 49.08 -0.39
N THR A 211 -11.57 48.71 0.36
CA THR A 211 -12.53 49.68 0.91
C THR A 211 -11.92 50.53 2.03
N LEU A 212 -11.00 49.96 2.81
CA LEU A 212 -10.19 50.69 3.79
C LEU A 212 -9.29 51.74 3.09
N VAL A 213 -8.69 51.40 1.95
CA VAL A 213 -7.79 52.30 1.20
C VAL A 213 -8.54 53.36 0.38
N ASN A 214 -9.76 53.10 -0.07
CA ASN A 214 -10.48 54.02 -0.97
C ASN A 214 -11.23 55.17 -0.27
N SER A 215 -11.38 55.12 1.06
CA SER A 215 -12.32 56.01 1.77
C SER A 215 -11.72 57.32 2.28
N ARG A 216 -10.38 57.44 2.36
CA ARG A 216 -9.61 58.66 2.62
C ARG A 216 -8.15 58.30 2.36
N GLY A 217 -7.45 59.02 1.49
CA GLY A 217 -6.00 58.84 1.24
C GLY A 217 -5.12 59.22 2.43
N GLU A 218 -5.49 58.83 3.65
CA GLU A 218 -4.70 58.95 4.86
C GLU A 218 -4.36 57.54 5.36
N LEU A 219 -3.07 57.34 5.58
CA LEU A 219 -2.48 56.16 6.18
C LEU A 219 -3.00 56.05 7.63
N LEU A 220 -4.09 55.34 7.83
CA LEU A 220 -4.64 55.09 9.16
C LEU A 220 -3.77 54.03 9.83
N ILE A 221 -3.02 54.52 10.82
CA ILE A 221 -2.14 53.80 11.73
C ILE A 221 -2.69 52.40 12.02
N ASP A 222 -1.82 51.42 11.79
CA ASP A 222 -1.92 50.06 12.31
C ASP A 222 -2.10 50.17 13.82
N THR A 223 -3.36 50.25 14.28
CA THR A 223 -3.67 49.88 15.65
C THR A 223 -3.45 48.38 15.69
N GLU A 224 -2.20 48.02 15.97
CA GLU A 224 -1.83 46.81 16.67
C GLU A 224 -2.98 46.49 17.63
N TYR A 225 -3.73 45.44 17.29
CA TYR A 225 -4.80 44.91 18.14
C TYR A 225 -4.09 44.37 19.38
N GLU A 226 -3.83 45.25 20.34
CA GLU A 226 -3.45 44.88 21.68
C GLU A 226 -4.68 44.20 22.29
N PRO A 227 -4.64 42.88 22.55
CA PRO A 227 -5.80 42.21 23.14
C PRO A 227 -6.08 42.87 24.49
N LEU A 228 -7.29 43.42 24.66
CA LEU A 228 -7.80 44.04 25.91
C LEU A 228 -7.90 43.08 27.11
N VAL A 229 -7.23 41.94 27.06
CA VAL A 229 -6.91 41.08 28.19
C VAL A 229 -5.47 40.63 27.98
N PRO A 230 -4.55 40.87 28.93
CA PRO A 230 -3.25 40.21 28.91
C PRO A 230 -3.51 38.71 28.87
N LYS A 231 -3.27 38.05 27.74
CA LYS A 231 -3.08 36.60 27.75
C LYS A 231 -1.81 36.41 28.54
N GLU A 232 -1.93 36.09 29.84
CA GLU A 232 -0.80 35.58 30.61
C GLU A 232 -0.08 34.56 29.71
N GLU A 233 1.22 34.74 29.50
CA GLU A 233 2.05 33.74 28.83
C GLU A 233 2.10 32.49 29.73
N LYS A 234 1.02 31.70 29.70
CA LYS A 234 0.92 30.43 30.41
C LYS A 234 2.07 29.57 29.88
N THR A 235 2.93 29.12 30.78
CA THR A 235 4.08 28.29 30.40
C THR A 235 3.56 27.05 29.65
N ALA A 236 4.29 26.53 28.66
CA ALA A 236 3.85 25.38 27.85
C ALA A 236 3.42 24.15 28.70
N LEU A 237 3.99 24.01 29.90
CA LEU A 237 3.62 23.00 30.90
C LEU A 237 2.26 23.25 31.55
N GLN A 238 1.93 24.50 31.86
CA GLN A 238 0.62 24.89 32.41
C GLN A 238 -0.49 24.72 31.37
N ILE A 239 -0.22 25.06 30.10
CA ILE A 239 -1.15 24.81 28.99
C ILE A 239 -1.39 23.31 28.82
N MET A 240 -0.32 22.50 28.90
CA MET A 240 -0.42 21.05 28.81
C MET A 240 -1.27 20.47 29.95
N SER A 241 -1.02 20.86 31.20
CA SER A 241 -1.80 20.36 32.34
C SER A 241 -3.26 20.81 32.28
N PHE A 242 -3.54 22.01 31.78
CA PHE A 242 -4.90 22.51 31.59
C PHE A 242 -5.65 21.74 30.49
N ASN A 243 -4.98 21.51 29.35
CA ASN A 243 -5.55 20.75 28.24
C ASN A 243 -5.79 19.27 28.60
N LEU A 244 -5.03 18.71 29.55
CA LEU A 244 -5.14 17.33 29.94
C LEU A 244 -6.17 17.16 31.07
N ASN A 245 -7.41 16.86 30.70
CA ASN A 245 -8.46 16.55 31.68
C ASN A 245 -8.25 15.13 32.26
N LEU A 246 -7.42 15.02 33.30
CA LEU A 246 -6.99 13.76 33.91
C LEU A 246 -8.17 12.84 34.28
N LYS A 247 -9.30 13.39 34.76
CA LYS A 247 -10.47 12.59 35.13
C LYS A 247 -11.06 11.87 33.92
N LYS A 248 -11.33 12.59 32.83
CA LYS A 248 -11.90 12.02 31.60
C LYS A 248 -10.88 11.12 30.88
N PHE A 249 -9.60 11.50 30.90
CA PHE A 249 -8.51 10.68 30.38
C PHE A 249 -8.39 9.33 31.11
N LEU A 250 -8.49 9.32 32.44
CA LEU A 250 -8.39 8.11 33.25
C LEU A 250 -9.55 7.14 32.96
N VAL A 251 -10.77 7.65 32.77
CA VAL A 251 -11.92 6.83 32.35
C VAL A 251 -11.65 6.19 30.99
N LEU A 252 -11.15 6.96 30.02
CA LEU A 252 -10.83 6.45 28.68
C LEU A 252 -9.74 5.38 28.73
N LEU A 253 -8.70 5.61 29.54
CA LEU A 253 -7.60 4.67 29.74
C LEU A 253 -8.07 3.39 30.44
N LEU A 254 -8.97 3.49 31.43
CA LEU A 254 -9.57 2.34 32.08
C LEU A 254 -10.38 1.49 31.10
N VAL A 255 -11.25 2.12 30.30
CA VAL A 255 -12.00 1.42 29.24
C VAL A 255 -11.02 0.73 28.28
N TRP A 256 -9.95 1.43 27.90
CA TRP A 256 -8.94 0.87 27.01
C TRP A 256 -8.22 -0.36 27.61
N ILE A 257 -7.80 -0.28 28.88
CA ILE A 257 -7.16 -1.38 29.61
C ILE A 257 -8.13 -2.57 29.73
N CYS A 258 -9.40 -2.34 30.06
CA CYS A 258 -10.40 -3.40 30.15
C CYS A 258 -10.50 -4.19 28.83
N PHE A 259 -10.60 -3.50 27.69
CA PHE A 259 -10.63 -4.15 26.38
C PHE A 259 -9.32 -4.88 26.07
N LEU A 260 -8.17 -4.29 26.38
CA LEU A 260 -6.86 -4.90 26.16
C LEU A 260 -6.71 -6.19 26.99
N LEU A 261 -7.10 -6.17 28.26
CA LEU A 261 -7.07 -7.35 29.12
C LEU A 261 -7.97 -8.46 28.56
N LEU A 262 -9.21 -8.13 28.16
CA LEU A 262 -10.13 -9.09 27.53
C LEU A 262 -9.51 -9.73 26.28
N GLN A 263 -8.73 -8.98 25.50
CA GLN A 263 -8.06 -9.51 24.31
C GLN A 263 -6.86 -10.40 24.63
N ILE A 264 -6.07 -10.05 25.65
CA ILE A 264 -4.95 -10.87 26.11
C ILE A 264 -5.50 -12.21 26.62
N PHE A 265 -6.50 -12.19 27.52
CA PHE A 265 -7.11 -13.42 28.02
C PHE A 265 -7.74 -14.25 26.91
N LYS A 266 -8.34 -13.63 25.90
CA LYS A 266 -8.89 -14.34 24.73
C LYS A 266 -7.82 -15.10 23.96
N ASN A 267 -6.61 -14.55 23.84
CA ASN A 267 -5.52 -15.15 23.07
C ASN A 267 -4.96 -16.45 23.71
N ASP A 268 -5.02 -16.55 25.04
CA ASP A 268 -4.53 -17.74 25.77
C ASP A 268 -5.51 -18.92 25.72
N GLN A 269 -6.75 -18.69 25.27
CA GLN A 269 -7.77 -19.73 25.15
C GLN A 269 -7.70 -20.45 23.80
N ALA A 270 -8.02 -21.75 23.81
CA ALA A 270 -8.13 -22.52 22.57
C ALA A 270 -9.20 -21.94 21.63
N ALA A 271 -8.88 -21.88 20.34
CA ALA A 271 -9.80 -21.40 19.32
C ALA A 271 -11.12 -22.20 19.36
N CYS A 272 -12.25 -21.49 19.29
CA CYS A 272 -13.62 -22.04 19.39
C CYS A 272 -14.02 -22.65 20.74
N SER A 273 -13.27 -22.43 21.83
CA SER A 273 -13.71 -22.77 23.19
C SER A 273 -14.94 -21.94 23.63
N THR A 274 -15.77 -22.48 24.53
CA THR A 274 -16.89 -21.73 25.14
C THR A 274 -16.39 -20.45 25.82
N LEU A 275 -15.25 -20.51 26.51
CA LEU A 275 -14.63 -19.34 27.15
C LEU A 275 -14.17 -18.29 26.13
N TYR A 276 -13.70 -18.73 24.96
CA TYR A 276 -13.31 -17.82 23.88
C TYR A 276 -14.52 -17.01 23.38
N TRP A 277 -15.67 -17.67 23.18
CA TRP A 277 -16.89 -17.00 22.76
C TRP A 277 -17.46 -16.09 23.86
N VAL A 278 -17.43 -16.52 25.12
CA VAL A 278 -17.85 -15.68 26.26
C VAL A 278 -17.00 -14.40 26.35
N LEU A 279 -15.68 -14.51 26.26
CA LEU A 279 -14.77 -13.35 26.26
C LEU A 279 -14.93 -12.45 25.03
N ASN A 280 -15.42 -12.98 23.92
CA ASN A 280 -15.75 -12.17 22.74
C ASN A 280 -17.08 -11.44 22.93
N PHE A 281 -18.11 -12.12 23.46
CA PHE A 281 -19.43 -11.53 23.67
C PHE A 281 -19.46 -10.53 24.81
N ILE A 282 -18.66 -10.69 25.87
CA ILE A 282 -18.59 -9.75 27.01
C ILE A 282 -18.09 -8.36 26.61
N GLN A 283 -17.38 -8.22 25.49
CA GLN A 283 -16.95 -6.92 24.96
C GLN A 283 -18.13 -6.05 24.51
N VAL A 284 -19.22 -6.69 24.04
CA VAL A 284 -20.43 -6.00 23.56
C VAL A 284 -21.17 -5.25 24.68
N PRO A 285 -21.58 -5.89 25.80
CA PRO A 285 -22.25 -5.19 26.88
C PRO A 285 -21.35 -4.14 27.53
N VAL A 286 -20.03 -4.39 27.66
CA VAL A 286 -19.09 -3.38 28.19
C VAL A 286 -19.05 -2.15 27.28
N ALA A 287 -18.98 -2.33 25.96
CA ALA A 287 -19.03 -1.21 25.01
C ALA A 287 -20.36 -0.45 25.10
N LEU A 288 -21.48 -1.19 25.08
CA LEU A 288 -22.83 -0.62 25.09
C LEU A 288 -23.16 0.11 26.38
N LEU A 289 -22.64 -0.36 27.53
CA LEU A 289 -22.84 0.28 28.82
C LEU A 289 -22.16 1.65 28.86
N VAL A 290 -20.87 1.71 28.52
CA VAL A 290 -20.10 2.97 28.51
C VAL A 290 -20.69 3.94 27.49
N PHE A 291 -20.98 3.47 26.29
CA PHE A 291 -21.58 4.27 25.23
C PHE A 291 -22.98 4.76 25.60
N GLY A 292 -23.82 3.89 26.16
CA GLY A 292 -25.18 4.21 26.59
C GLY A 292 -25.20 5.24 27.71
N TYR A 293 -24.28 5.12 28.67
CA TYR A 293 -24.09 6.11 29.74
C TYR A 293 -23.77 7.50 29.17
N GLU A 294 -22.79 7.61 28.28
CA GLU A 294 -22.45 8.90 27.65
C GLU A 294 -23.56 9.43 26.74
N CYS A 295 -24.28 8.56 26.02
CA CYS A 295 -25.44 8.96 25.23
C CYS A 295 -26.55 9.58 26.09
N VAL A 296 -26.88 8.95 27.22
CA VAL A 296 -27.90 9.46 28.15
C VAL A 296 -27.45 10.79 28.75
N LYS A 297 -26.18 10.89 29.13
CA LYS A 297 -25.59 12.12 29.67
C LYS A 297 -25.66 13.27 28.65
N LEU A 298 -25.15 13.06 27.43
CA LEU A 298 -25.17 14.05 26.36
C LEU A 298 -26.60 14.43 25.93
N TYR A 299 -27.52 13.47 25.90
CA TYR A 299 -28.93 13.73 25.58
C TYR A 299 -29.61 14.60 26.64
N LYS A 300 -29.40 14.29 27.94
CA LYS A 300 -29.93 15.11 29.05
C LYS A 300 -29.37 16.52 29.02
N GLU A 301 -28.06 16.65 28.78
CA GLU A 301 -27.37 17.94 28.72
C GLU A 301 -27.80 18.78 27.50
N SER A 302 -27.98 18.15 26.34
CA SER A 302 -28.55 18.82 25.16
C SER A 302 -30.00 19.26 25.40
N LYS A 303 -30.82 18.43 26.05
CA LYS A 303 -32.21 18.78 26.39
C LYS A 303 -32.27 19.96 27.37
N LYS A 304 -31.38 20.00 28.37
CA LYS A 304 -31.29 21.11 29.34
C LYS A 304 -30.93 22.43 28.62
N ARG A 305 -29.94 22.42 27.74
CA ARG A 305 -29.56 23.59 26.92
C ARG A 305 -30.72 24.10 26.04
N ARG A 306 -31.56 23.21 25.51
CA ARG A 306 -32.76 23.60 24.73
C ARG A 306 -33.83 24.23 25.60
N LEU A 307 -34.02 23.75 26.84
CA LEU A 307 -35.00 24.30 27.77
C LEU A 307 -34.60 25.69 28.28
N GLU A 308 -33.30 25.92 28.48
CA GLU A 308 -32.78 27.16 29.06
C GLU A 308 -32.70 28.32 28.04
N GLY A 309 -32.93 28.07 26.74
CA GLY A 309 -32.97 29.12 25.71
C GLY A 309 -31.63 29.84 25.46
N ASN A 310 -30.56 29.49 26.17
CA ASN A 310 -29.27 30.16 26.10
C ASN A 310 -28.50 29.68 24.87
N GLN A 311 -28.72 30.34 23.74
CA GLN A 311 -27.88 30.23 22.55
C GLN A 311 -26.61 31.07 22.76
N ASP A 312 -25.67 30.55 23.55
CA ASP A 312 -24.29 31.03 23.54
C ASP A 312 -23.66 30.63 22.19
N LEU A 313 -24.00 31.40 21.16
CA LEU A 313 -23.68 31.14 19.77
C LEU A 313 -22.36 31.80 19.41
N ILE A 314 -21.26 31.39 20.07
CA ILE A 314 -19.91 31.83 19.69
C ILE A 314 -18.95 30.63 19.81
N CYS A 315 -18.54 30.12 18.64
CA CYS A 315 -17.50 29.09 18.45
C CYS A 315 -17.75 27.64 18.90
N GLU A 316 -18.99 27.18 18.89
CA GLU A 316 -19.29 25.74 18.81
C GLU A 316 -20.47 25.59 17.87
N ALA A 317 -20.41 24.74 16.83
CA ALA A 317 -21.64 24.41 16.13
C ALA A 317 -22.58 23.83 17.18
N ALA A 318 -23.81 24.34 17.29
CA ALA A 318 -24.78 23.84 18.24
C ALA A 318 -25.10 22.37 17.91
N ILE A 319 -24.36 21.43 18.51
CA ILE A 319 -24.55 20.01 18.24
C ILE A 319 -25.92 19.61 18.78
N GLN A 320 -26.86 19.44 17.86
CA GLN A 320 -28.18 18.92 18.19
C GLN A 320 -28.07 17.40 18.38
N TRP A 321 -27.85 17.00 19.63
CA TRP A 321 -27.87 15.60 20.03
C TRP A 321 -29.30 15.06 19.98
N THR A 322 -29.62 14.42 18.86
CA THR A 322 -30.87 13.69 18.61
C THR A 322 -30.57 12.20 18.63
N GLY A 323 -31.54 11.36 19.04
CA GLY A 323 -31.34 9.90 19.09
C GLY A 323 -30.85 9.30 17.78
N THR A 324 -31.30 9.83 16.63
CA THR A 324 -30.83 9.43 15.29
C THR A 324 -29.36 9.77 15.05
N ASN A 325 -28.89 10.93 15.48
CA ASN A 325 -27.48 11.33 15.37
C ASN A 325 -26.58 10.48 16.27
N LEU A 326 -27.04 10.15 17.49
CA LEU A 326 -26.31 9.26 18.41
C LEU A 326 -26.22 7.83 17.87
N ALA A 327 -27.32 7.29 17.34
CA ALA A 327 -27.32 5.98 16.68
C ALA A 327 -26.39 5.97 15.45
N PHE A 328 -26.39 7.04 14.66
CA PHE A 328 -25.46 7.19 13.55
C PHE A 328 -24.00 7.25 14.01
N CYS A 329 -23.71 7.90 15.14
CA CYS A 329 -22.37 7.92 15.74
C CYS A 329 -21.92 6.52 16.18
N SER A 330 -22.80 5.72 16.78
CA SER A 330 -22.53 4.31 17.13
C SER A 330 -22.16 3.50 15.88
N LEU A 331 -22.99 3.58 14.84
CA LEU A 331 -22.75 2.89 13.57
C LEU A 331 -21.42 3.31 12.94
N CYS A 332 -21.13 4.61 12.90
CA CYS A 332 -19.87 5.12 12.36
C CYS A 332 -18.66 4.71 13.21
N GLY A 333 -18.82 4.58 14.53
CA GLY A 333 -17.79 4.05 15.43
C GLY A 333 -17.47 2.59 15.12
N ILE A 334 -18.50 1.72 15.02
CA ILE A 334 -18.30 0.30 14.69
C ILE A 334 -17.70 0.14 13.29
N LEU A 335 -18.20 0.89 12.30
CA LEU A 335 -17.66 0.87 10.93
C LEU A 335 -16.23 1.42 10.87
N GLY A 336 -15.96 2.51 11.58
CA GLY A 336 -14.63 3.08 11.74
C GLY A 336 -13.65 2.08 12.34
N GLY A 337 -14.09 1.35 13.36
CA GLY A 337 -13.31 0.35 14.06
C GLY A 337 -13.06 -0.88 13.19
N THR A 338 -14.09 -1.43 12.54
CA THR A 338 -13.97 -2.60 11.67
C THR A 338 -13.05 -2.33 10.48
N VAL A 339 -13.26 -1.22 9.78
CA VAL A 339 -12.37 -0.76 8.70
C VAL A 339 -10.96 -0.53 9.22
N GLY A 340 -10.84 0.13 10.36
CA GLY A 340 -9.57 0.38 11.01
C GLY A 340 -8.82 -0.92 11.30
N GLY A 341 -9.45 -1.88 11.98
CA GLY A 341 -8.88 -3.17 12.36
C GLY A 341 -8.56 -4.06 11.16
N LEU A 342 -9.44 -4.11 10.16
CA LEU A 342 -9.30 -4.96 8.98
C LEU A 342 -8.24 -4.44 7.98
N LEU A 343 -8.27 -3.14 7.68
CA LEU A 343 -7.51 -2.56 6.56
C LEU A 343 -6.24 -1.82 7.00
N GLY A 344 -6.02 -1.60 8.30
CA GLY A 344 -4.80 -0.95 8.79
C GLY A 344 -4.79 0.57 8.66
N SER A 345 -5.92 1.23 8.36
CA SER A 345 -6.00 2.67 8.05
C SER A 345 -6.13 3.60 9.27
N GLY A 346 -6.42 3.06 10.46
CA GLY A 346 -6.73 3.84 11.67
C GLY A 346 -8.16 4.37 11.68
N GLY A 347 -8.84 4.37 12.83
CA GLY A 347 -10.26 4.77 12.92
C GLY A 347 -10.51 6.25 12.63
N GLY A 348 -9.48 7.10 12.71
CA GLY A 348 -9.57 8.54 12.43
C GLY A 348 -9.85 8.89 10.99
N PHE A 349 -9.60 7.97 10.05
CA PHE A 349 -9.98 8.15 8.65
C PHE A 349 -11.49 8.40 8.50
N ILE A 350 -12.30 7.68 9.26
CA ILE A 350 -13.77 7.80 9.25
C ILE A 350 -14.21 8.87 10.27
N LEU A 351 -13.56 8.91 11.44
CA LEU A 351 -13.93 9.82 12.51
C LEU A 351 -13.68 11.29 12.18
N GLY A 352 -12.52 11.67 11.60
CA GLY A 352 -12.19 13.07 11.32
C GLY A 352 -13.26 13.79 10.47
N PRO A 353 -13.65 13.23 9.31
CA PRO A 353 -14.72 13.81 8.50
C PRO A 353 -16.11 13.77 9.15
N LEU A 354 -16.37 12.80 10.03
CA LEU A 354 -17.63 12.70 10.78
C LEU A 354 -17.73 13.82 11.82
N LEU A 355 -16.66 14.09 12.55
CA LEU A 355 -16.60 15.18 13.54
C LEU A 355 -16.89 16.54 12.89
N LEU A 356 -16.37 16.76 11.68
CA LEU A 356 -16.69 17.95 10.89
C LEU A 356 -18.17 18.06 10.48
N GLU A 357 -18.83 16.93 10.19
CA GLU A 357 -20.26 16.94 9.81
C GLU A 357 -21.18 17.15 11.01
N ILE A 358 -20.74 16.73 12.20
CA ILE A 358 -21.40 17.05 13.47
C ILE A 358 -21.27 18.57 13.78
N GLY A 359 -20.43 19.29 13.04
CA GLY A 359 -20.22 20.74 13.16
C GLY A 359 -19.03 21.11 14.06
N VAL A 360 -18.24 20.13 14.50
CA VAL A 360 -17.05 20.41 15.31
C VAL A 360 -16.04 21.21 14.49
N ILE A 361 -15.45 22.23 15.09
CA ILE A 361 -14.40 23.07 14.48
C ILE A 361 -13.28 22.16 13.93
N PRO A 362 -12.76 22.39 12.72
CA PRO A 362 -11.76 21.51 12.11
C PRO A 362 -10.52 21.21 12.94
N GLN A 363 -10.03 22.20 13.69
CA GLN A 363 -8.87 22.05 14.55
C GLN A 363 -9.15 21.13 15.75
N VAL A 364 -10.33 21.26 16.38
CA VAL A 364 -10.78 20.40 17.48
C VAL A 364 -11.09 19.00 16.97
N ALA A 365 -11.80 18.90 15.84
CA ALA A 365 -12.12 17.63 15.18
C ALA A 365 -10.86 16.83 14.83
N SER A 366 -9.86 17.45 14.21
CA SER A 366 -8.58 16.79 13.88
C SER A 366 -7.87 16.32 15.15
N THR A 367 -7.82 17.17 16.17
CA THR A 367 -7.15 16.89 17.44
C THR A 367 -7.82 15.72 18.19
N THR A 368 -9.14 15.76 18.35
CA THR A 368 -9.93 14.67 18.95
C THR A 368 -9.81 13.37 18.15
N ALA A 369 -9.82 13.43 16.81
CA ALA A 369 -9.60 12.25 15.98
C ALA A 369 -8.19 11.66 16.16
N THR A 370 -7.13 12.49 16.24
CA THR A 370 -5.77 11.99 16.54
C THR A 370 -5.65 11.33 17.90
N PHE A 371 -6.36 11.87 18.90
CA PHE A 371 -6.39 11.31 20.24
C PHE A 371 -7.07 9.94 20.29
N VAL A 372 -8.26 9.82 19.70
CA VAL A 372 -8.97 8.53 19.56
C VAL A 372 -8.17 7.52 18.70
N MET A 373 -7.46 8.00 17.67
CA MET A 373 -6.57 7.18 16.86
C MET A 373 -5.42 6.56 17.67
N MET A 374 -4.85 7.29 18.63
CA MET A 374 -3.75 6.79 19.46
C MET A 374 -4.17 5.53 20.23
N PHE A 375 -5.31 5.56 20.91
CA PHE A 375 -5.82 4.41 21.68
C PHE A 375 -6.32 3.26 20.79
N SER A 376 -6.99 3.57 19.69
CA SER A 376 -7.48 2.53 18.77
C SER A 376 -6.34 1.82 18.03
N SER A 377 -5.29 2.55 17.63
CA SER A 377 -4.13 1.95 16.98
C SER A 377 -3.26 1.14 17.96
N SER A 378 -3.07 1.60 19.20
CA SER A 378 -2.32 0.84 20.21
C SER A 378 -2.98 -0.50 20.55
N LEU A 379 -4.31 -0.54 20.66
CA LEU A 379 -5.06 -1.80 20.82
C LEU A 379 -4.80 -2.74 19.63
N SER A 380 -4.92 -2.23 18.40
CA SER A 380 -4.69 -3.02 17.18
C SER A 380 -3.26 -3.57 17.12
N VAL A 381 -2.26 -2.80 17.56
CA VAL A 381 -0.85 -3.24 17.59
C VAL A 381 -0.69 -4.43 18.52
N VAL A 382 -1.29 -4.39 19.72
CA VAL A 382 -1.26 -5.51 20.67
C VAL A 382 -1.95 -6.73 20.08
N GLU A 383 -3.15 -6.58 19.49
CA GLU A 383 -3.85 -7.70 18.84
C GLU A 383 -3.02 -8.35 17.73
N PHE A 384 -2.44 -7.55 16.83
CA PHE A 384 -1.63 -8.08 15.74
C PHE A 384 -0.29 -8.66 16.20
N TYR A 385 0.25 -8.16 17.31
CA TYR A 385 1.43 -8.70 17.97
C TYR A 385 1.14 -10.10 18.54
N LEU A 386 0.02 -10.26 19.26
CA LEU A 386 -0.44 -11.55 19.78
C LEU A 386 -0.68 -12.56 18.64
N LEU A 387 -1.20 -12.10 17.50
CA LEU A 387 -1.36 -12.91 16.28
C LEU A 387 -0.05 -13.20 15.50
N LYS A 388 1.11 -12.71 15.97
CA LYS A 388 2.43 -12.83 15.33
C LYS A 388 2.40 -12.46 13.84
N ARG A 389 1.73 -11.34 13.51
CA ARG A 389 1.46 -10.94 12.12
C ARG A 389 2.55 -10.10 11.45
N PHE A 390 3.52 -9.59 12.19
CA PHE A 390 4.59 -8.75 11.64
C PHE A 390 5.93 -8.91 12.38
N PRO A 391 7.07 -8.60 11.72
CA PRO A 391 8.37 -8.54 12.37
C PRO A 391 8.53 -7.27 13.22
N ILE A 392 8.86 -7.46 14.50
CA ILE A 392 9.15 -6.40 15.48
C ILE A 392 10.19 -5.36 15.00
N PRO A 393 11.35 -5.73 14.42
CA PRO A 393 12.38 -4.73 14.09
C PRO A 393 11.92 -3.72 13.03
N TYR A 394 11.16 -4.17 12.02
CA TYR A 394 10.58 -3.28 11.01
C TYR A 394 9.55 -2.34 11.62
N ALA A 395 8.70 -2.87 12.51
CA ALA A 395 7.68 -2.08 13.18
C ALA A 395 8.29 -0.98 14.03
N LEU A 396 9.31 -1.28 14.85
CA LEU A 396 10.00 -0.29 15.68
C LEU A 396 10.72 0.76 14.83
N TYR A 397 11.42 0.34 13.77
CA TYR A 397 12.09 1.27 12.86
C TYR A 397 11.09 2.24 12.22
N LEU A 398 10.04 1.75 11.57
CA LEU A 398 9.06 2.59 10.90
C LEU A 398 8.22 3.42 11.88
N MET A 399 7.94 2.89 13.07
CA MET A 399 7.28 3.64 14.14
C MET A 399 8.15 4.82 14.59
N SER A 400 9.47 4.64 14.76
CA SER A 400 10.38 5.74 15.13
C SER A 400 10.40 6.84 14.06
N VAL A 401 10.41 6.46 12.77
CA VAL A 401 10.30 7.40 11.65
C VAL A 401 8.96 8.14 11.69
N SER A 402 7.87 7.46 11.99
CA SER A 402 6.54 8.07 12.12
C SER A 402 6.42 9.02 13.32
N ILE A 403 7.08 8.74 14.44
CA ILE A 403 7.15 9.64 15.61
C ILE A 403 7.86 10.95 15.22
N LEU A 404 9.03 10.84 14.59
CA LEU A 404 9.76 12.01 14.10
C LEU A 404 8.93 12.80 13.07
N ALA A 405 8.29 12.09 12.14
CA ALA A 405 7.43 12.69 11.14
C ALA A 405 6.20 13.39 11.73
N GLY A 406 5.59 12.88 12.80
CA GLY A 406 4.47 13.53 13.46
C GLY A 406 4.89 14.83 14.16
N PHE A 407 6.05 14.84 14.83
CA PHE A 407 6.59 16.04 15.48
C PHE A 407 6.96 17.13 14.45
N TRP A 408 7.79 16.77 13.47
CA TRP A 408 8.20 17.69 12.41
C TRP A 408 7.04 18.05 11.48
N GLY A 409 6.09 17.14 11.27
CA GLY A 409 4.90 17.35 10.46
C GLY A 409 4.00 18.43 11.03
N GLN A 410 3.65 18.36 12.31
CA GLN A 410 2.84 19.40 12.96
C GLN A 410 3.51 20.79 12.89
N PHE A 411 4.82 20.86 13.09
CA PHE A 411 5.57 22.11 12.98
C PHE A 411 5.66 22.65 11.55
N PHE A 412 6.20 21.84 10.63
CA PHE A 412 6.49 22.26 9.26
C PHE A 412 5.22 22.52 8.46
N ILE A 413 4.18 21.70 8.63
CA ILE A 413 2.94 21.87 7.86
C ILE A 413 2.17 23.09 8.34
N ARG A 414 2.12 23.40 9.64
CA ARG A 414 1.50 24.65 10.10
C ARG A 414 2.22 25.87 9.51
N LYS A 415 3.56 25.85 9.51
CA LYS A 415 4.37 26.89 8.86
C LYS A 415 4.19 26.91 7.33
N LEU A 416 3.98 25.75 6.71
CA LEU A 416 3.70 25.64 5.29
C LEU A 416 2.31 26.21 4.95
N VAL A 417 1.30 25.98 5.79
CA VAL A 417 -0.04 26.57 5.64
C VAL A 417 0.02 28.08 5.74
N THR A 418 0.80 28.63 6.68
CA THR A 418 0.96 30.10 6.78
C THR A 418 1.69 30.68 5.57
N ILE A 419 2.71 29.98 5.04
CA ILE A 419 3.44 30.42 3.84
C ILE A 419 2.58 30.30 2.56
N LEU A 420 1.89 29.17 2.37
CA LEU A 420 1.05 28.93 1.19
C LEU A 420 -0.29 29.68 1.26
N GLY A 421 -0.68 30.13 2.46
CA GLY A 421 -1.91 30.86 2.75
C GLY A 421 -3.19 30.12 2.36
N ARG A 422 -3.14 28.79 2.19
CA ARG A 422 -4.28 27.91 1.82
C ARG A 422 -4.07 26.51 2.39
N ALA A 423 -4.96 26.07 3.28
CA ALA A 423 -4.92 24.74 3.88
C ALA A 423 -5.49 23.66 2.93
N SER A 424 -6.39 24.05 2.02
CA SER A 424 -6.99 23.18 1.00
C SER A 424 -5.96 22.45 0.12
N ILE A 425 -4.79 23.04 -0.12
CA ILE A 425 -3.68 22.45 -0.92
C ILE A 425 -3.22 21.11 -0.34
N ILE A 426 -3.15 20.99 0.99
CA ILE A 426 -2.69 19.76 1.66
C ILE A 426 -3.69 18.63 1.43
N VAL A 427 -4.99 18.94 1.47
CA VAL A 427 -6.06 17.98 1.22
C VAL A 427 -6.01 17.48 -0.24
N PHE A 428 -5.70 18.36 -1.19
CA PHE A 428 -5.48 17.96 -2.58
C PHE A 428 -4.26 17.06 -2.77
N ILE A 429 -3.12 17.39 -2.15
CA ILE A 429 -1.92 16.55 -2.21
C ILE A 429 -2.21 15.16 -1.61
N LEU A 430 -2.84 15.11 -0.43
CA LEU A 430 -3.19 13.86 0.23
C LEU A 430 -4.15 13.01 -0.61
N SER A 431 -5.23 13.59 -1.15
CA SER A 431 -6.15 12.87 -2.02
C SER A 431 -5.46 12.35 -3.28
N GLY A 432 -4.62 13.15 -3.94
CA GLY A 432 -3.86 12.73 -5.11
C GLY A 432 -2.92 11.55 -4.84
N VAL A 433 -2.22 11.55 -3.70
CA VAL A 433 -1.33 10.45 -3.30
C VAL A 433 -2.12 9.17 -2.98
N ILE A 434 -3.26 9.28 -2.29
CA ILE A 434 -4.14 8.14 -1.99
C ILE A 434 -4.72 7.56 -3.29
N PHE A 435 -5.15 8.42 -4.22
CA PHE A 435 -5.67 8.00 -5.52
C PHE A 435 -4.61 7.27 -6.37
N ALA A 436 -3.40 7.82 -6.45
CA ALA A 436 -2.29 7.19 -7.13
C ALA A 436 -1.94 5.82 -6.51
N SER A 437 -2.03 5.72 -5.18
CA SER A 437 -1.86 4.47 -4.45
C SER A 437 -2.95 3.44 -4.81
N ALA A 438 -4.21 3.86 -4.94
CA ALA A 438 -5.31 3.00 -5.37
C ALA A 438 -5.09 2.43 -6.78
N ILE A 439 -4.73 3.29 -7.74
CA ILE A 439 -4.47 2.88 -9.14
C ILE A 439 -3.28 1.92 -9.23
N THR A 440 -2.23 2.16 -8.45
CA THR A 440 -1.04 1.28 -8.47
C THR A 440 -1.30 -0.08 -7.83
N MET A 441 -2.15 -0.15 -6.79
CA MET A 441 -2.61 -1.43 -6.24
C MET A 441 -3.54 -2.19 -7.19
N ASP A 442 -4.47 -1.50 -7.84
CA ASP A 442 -5.37 -2.10 -8.83
C ASP A 442 -4.59 -2.76 -9.98
N LYS A 443 -3.62 -2.06 -10.57
CA LYS A 443 -2.75 -2.64 -11.61
C LYS A 443 -2.01 -3.90 -11.16
N ARG A 444 -1.61 -3.97 -9.88
CA ARG A 444 -0.98 -5.17 -9.32
C ARG A 444 -1.99 -6.31 -9.21
N VAL A 445 -3.22 -6.04 -8.77
CA VAL A 445 -4.31 -7.03 -8.71
C VAL A 445 -4.65 -7.54 -10.12
N SER A 446 -4.81 -6.65 -11.11
CA SER A 446 -5.05 -7.06 -12.49
C SER A 446 -3.87 -7.85 -13.04
N SER A 447 -2.63 -7.45 -12.77
CA SER A 447 -1.44 -8.19 -13.22
C SER A 447 -1.29 -9.55 -12.53
N LEU A 448 -1.60 -9.67 -11.24
CA LEU A 448 -1.62 -10.95 -10.54
C LEU A 448 -2.78 -11.82 -11.04
N GLY A 449 -3.95 -11.25 -11.28
CA GLY A 449 -5.08 -11.92 -11.91
C GLY A 449 -4.71 -12.46 -13.29
N PHE A 450 -4.06 -11.65 -14.13
CA PHE A 450 -3.55 -12.09 -15.43
C PHE A 450 -2.42 -13.12 -15.32
N LEU A 451 -1.56 -13.06 -14.31
CA LEU A 451 -0.50 -14.05 -14.07
C LEU A 451 -1.05 -15.36 -13.50
N GLN A 452 -2.12 -15.30 -12.69
CA GLN A 452 -2.82 -16.44 -12.12
C GLN A 452 -3.71 -17.11 -13.18
N GLN A 453 -4.42 -16.32 -13.99
CA GLN A 453 -5.10 -16.76 -15.21
C GLN A 453 -4.09 -17.33 -16.20
N ARG A 454 -2.90 -16.74 -16.36
CA ARG A 454 -1.81 -17.35 -17.17
C ARG A 454 -1.26 -18.60 -16.55
N ARG A 455 -1.17 -18.75 -15.22
CA ARG A 455 -0.74 -19.99 -14.54
C ARG A 455 -1.80 -21.08 -14.65
N GLN A 456 -3.09 -20.75 -14.58
CA GLN A 456 -4.21 -21.67 -14.81
C GLN A 456 -4.33 -22.04 -16.29
N ASN A 457 -4.24 -21.08 -17.21
CA ASN A 457 -4.13 -21.36 -18.64
C ASN A 457 -2.86 -22.15 -18.96
N ASN A 458 -1.71 -21.88 -18.32
CA ASN A 458 -0.51 -22.73 -18.49
C ASN A 458 -0.66 -24.11 -17.84
N ARG A 459 -1.55 -24.30 -16.85
CA ARG A 459 -1.89 -25.62 -16.30
C ARG A 459 -2.85 -26.38 -17.22
N GLN A 460 -3.76 -25.68 -17.90
CA GLN A 460 -4.65 -26.27 -18.91
C GLN A 460 -3.96 -26.45 -20.28
N THR A 461 -2.93 -25.66 -20.58
CA THR A 461 -2.02 -25.85 -21.72
C THR A 461 -0.71 -26.51 -21.33
N LEU A 462 -0.60 -27.03 -20.09
CA LEU A 462 0.24 -28.17 -19.85
C LEU A 462 -0.53 -29.32 -20.48
N SER A 463 -0.14 -29.66 -21.71
CA SER A 463 -0.14 -31.03 -22.19
C SER A 463 -0.04 -32.01 -21.02
N PRO A 464 -0.82 -33.12 -21.01
CA PRO A 464 -0.80 -34.10 -19.91
C PRO A 464 0.66 -34.36 -19.58
N ALA A 465 0.99 -34.24 -18.29
CA ALA A 465 2.34 -34.28 -17.75
C ALA A 465 3.29 -34.94 -18.75
N ALA A 466 4.21 -34.18 -19.33
CA ALA A 466 5.31 -34.80 -20.04
C ALA A 466 6.02 -35.66 -18.99
N MET A 467 5.58 -36.92 -18.88
CA MET A 467 6.18 -37.94 -18.08
C MET A 467 7.59 -37.99 -18.62
N VAL A 468 8.53 -37.42 -17.87
CA VAL A 468 9.94 -37.55 -18.20
C VAL A 468 10.25 -39.01 -17.94
N LEU A 469 9.97 -39.87 -18.93
CA LEU A 469 10.43 -41.24 -18.93
C LEU A 469 11.94 -41.17 -18.91
N LYS A 470 12.52 -41.42 -17.73
CA LYS A 470 13.96 -41.56 -17.56
C LYS A 470 14.40 -42.72 -18.43
N THR A 471 15.06 -42.41 -19.53
CA THR A 471 15.60 -43.40 -20.47
C THR A 471 17.06 -43.60 -20.13
N GLU A 472 17.45 -44.86 -19.95
CA GLU A 472 18.85 -45.25 -19.77
C GLU A 472 19.49 -45.46 -21.15
N LEU A 473 20.81 -45.37 -21.27
CA LEU A 473 21.50 -45.60 -22.55
C LEU A 473 22.12 -46.99 -22.60
N CYS A 474 21.94 -47.69 -23.71
CA CYS A 474 22.65 -48.94 -23.98
C CYS A 474 24.15 -48.67 -24.10
N ARG A 475 24.96 -49.37 -23.29
CA ARG A 475 26.42 -49.18 -23.24
C ARG A 475 27.12 -49.59 -24.54
N PHE A 476 26.56 -50.55 -25.28
CA PHE A 476 27.14 -51.05 -26.53
C PHE A 476 26.69 -50.27 -27.77
N SER A 477 25.38 -50.10 -27.97
CA SER A 477 24.82 -49.45 -29.17
C SER A 477 24.65 -47.94 -29.04
N GLY A 478 24.54 -47.40 -27.82
CA GLY A 478 24.21 -45.99 -27.56
C GLY A 478 22.74 -45.63 -27.75
N THR A 479 21.85 -46.62 -27.95
CA THR A 479 20.41 -46.40 -28.11
C THR A 479 19.73 -46.19 -26.75
N LYS A 480 18.70 -45.34 -26.70
CA LYS A 480 17.88 -45.13 -25.50
C LYS A 480 17.06 -46.38 -25.18
N ILE A 481 17.10 -46.81 -23.92
CA ILE A 481 16.37 -47.92 -23.34
C ILE A 481 15.27 -47.33 -22.47
N TYR A 482 14.04 -47.74 -22.76
CA TYR A 482 12.87 -47.35 -21.98
C TYR A 482 12.71 -48.28 -20.76
N PRO A 483 12.14 -47.79 -19.65
CA PRO A 483 11.78 -48.61 -18.50
C PRO A 483 11.02 -49.88 -18.92
N GLY A 484 11.37 -51.02 -18.31
CA GLY A 484 10.79 -52.33 -18.64
C GLY A 484 11.38 -53.02 -19.88
N LYS A 485 12.35 -52.40 -20.59
CA LYS A 485 13.06 -53.02 -21.72
C LYS A 485 14.57 -53.13 -21.46
N GLY A 486 15.22 -54.03 -22.18
CA GLY A 486 16.66 -54.25 -22.13
C GLY A 486 17.10 -55.32 -21.13
N ILE A 487 18.42 -55.53 -21.05
CA ILE A 487 19.05 -56.55 -20.21
C ILE A 487 20.16 -55.87 -19.41
N ARG A 488 20.16 -56.06 -18.08
CA ARG A 488 21.22 -55.59 -17.18
C ARG A 488 22.18 -56.75 -16.90
N PHE A 489 23.44 -56.60 -17.29
CA PHE A 489 24.50 -57.56 -17.01
C PHE A 489 25.46 -56.95 -15.98
N VAL A 490 25.71 -57.65 -14.87
CA VAL A 490 26.67 -57.24 -13.84
C VAL A 490 27.89 -58.14 -13.99
N ARG A 491 29.06 -57.54 -14.24
CA ARG A 491 30.34 -58.26 -14.35
C ARG A 491 30.94 -58.45 -12.94
N SER A 492 31.87 -59.39 -12.79
CA SER A 492 32.50 -59.74 -11.50
C SER A 492 33.22 -58.58 -10.80
N ASP A 493 33.58 -57.53 -11.53
CA ASP A 493 34.15 -56.26 -11.03
C ASP A 493 33.08 -55.24 -10.62
N SER A 494 31.85 -55.69 -10.38
CA SER A 494 30.68 -54.86 -10.04
C SER A 494 30.27 -53.84 -11.10
N GLN A 495 30.83 -53.90 -12.32
CA GLN A 495 30.43 -53.01 -13.40
C GLN A 495 29.10 -53.45 -14.02
N VAL A 496 28.17 -52.49 -14.13
CA VAL A 496 26.83 -52.70 -14.68
C VAL A 496 26.78 -52.28 -16.15
N PHE A 497 26.48 -53.23 -17.03
CA PHE A 497 26.30 -53.01 -18.45
C PHE A 497 24.82 -53.14 -18.81
N LEU A 498 24.24 -52.07 -19.35
CA LEU A 498 22.88 -52.07 -19.89
C LEU A 498 22.92 -52.34 -21.40
N PHE A 499 22.17 -53.34 -21.84
CA PHE A 499 22.03 -53.71 -23.25
C PHE A 499 20.58 -53.53 -23.71
N ALA A 500 20.38 -52.90 -24.86
CA ALA A 500 19.04 -52.71 -25.42
C ALA A 500 18.40 -54.03 -25.90
N ASN A 501 19.19 -54.98 -26.39
CA ASN A 501 18.73 -56.25 -26.95
C ASN A 501 19.78 -57.37 -26.78
N SER A 502 19.37 -58.61 -27.02
CA SER A 502 20.25 -59.80 -26.96
C SER A 502 21.42 -59.74 -27.96
N LYS A 503 21.26 -59.03 -29.08
CA LYS A 503 22.33 -58.78 -30.07
C LYS A 503 23.50 -58.01 -29.46
N CYS A 504 23.22 -56.93 -28.72
CA CYS A 504 24.24 -56.16 -28.01
C CYS A 504 24.95 -57.01 -26.93
N LYS A 505 24.20 -57.82 -26.19
CA LYS A 505 24.75 -58.74 -25.19
C LYS A 505 25.68 -59.78 -25.83
N ARG A 506 25.27 -60.41 -26.93
CA ARG A 506 26.09 -61.40 -27.65
C ARG A 506 27.40 -60.80 -28.17
N TYR A 507 27.35 -59.61 -28.77
CA TYR A 507 28.57 -58.95 -29.25
C TYR A 507 29.52 -58.53 -28.12
N PHE A 508 28.97 -58.18 -26.96
CA PHE A 508 29.78 -57.92 -25.77
C PHE A 508 30.49 -59.19 -25.27
N HIS A 509 29.79 -60.33 -25.19
CA HIS A 509 30.42 -61.62 -24.84
C HIS A 509 31.47 -62.08 -25.86
N ASN A 510 31.24 -61.81 -27.15
CA ASN A 510 32.22 -62.06 -28.21
C ASN A 510 33.38 -61.04 -28.25
N ARG A 511 33.46 -60.14 -27.25
CA ARG A 511 34.52 -59.12 -27.10
C ARG A 511 34.68 -58.20 -28.31
N LEU A 512 33.61 -57.97 -29.07
CA LEU A 512 33.62 -57.04 -30.20
C LEU A 512 33.62 -55.59 -29.70
N LYS A 513 34.44 -54.74 -30.31
CA LYS A 513 34.52 -53.32 -29.96
C LYS A 513 33.42 -52.54 -30.72
N PRO A 514 32.57 -51.74 -30.03
CA PRO A 514 31.53 -50.94 -30.68
C PRO A 514 32.07 -49.99 -31.75
N SER A 515 33.27 -49.45 -31.57
CA SER A 515 33.94 -48.55 -32.53
C SER A 515 34.20 -49.16 -33.91
N LYS A 516 34.17 -50.50 -34.05
CA LYS A 516 34.34 -51.19 -35.34
C LYS A 516 33.02 -51.48 -36.04
N LEU A 517 31.88 -51.28 -35.38
CA LEU A 517 30.56 -51.61 -35.89
C LEU A 517 29.83 -50.36 -36.36
N THR A 518 29.62 -50.26 -37.68
CA THR A 518 29.10 -49.08 -38.40
C THR A 518 27.77 -48.53 -37.87
N TRP A 519 26.91 -49.40 -37.35
CA TRP A 519 25.57 -49.05 -36.88
C TRP A 519 25.55 -48.48 -35.46
N THR A 520 26.63 -48.61 -34.69
CA THR A 520 26.69 -48.13 -33.30
C THR A 520 26.87 -46.62 -33.23
N ALA A 521 26.38 -46.01 -32.15
CA ALA A 521 26.60 -44.59 -31.89
C ALA A 521 28.09 -44.23 -31.79
N MET A 522 28.92 -45.11 -31.23
CA MET A 522 30.36 -44.88 -31.12
C MET A 522 31.05 -44.77 -32.48
N TYR A 523 30.75 -45.66 -33.42
CA TYR A 523 31.29 -45.58 -34.78
C TYR A 523 30.85 -44.28 -35.48
N ARG A 524 29.56 -43.94 -35.40
CA ARG A 524 28.99 -42.73 -36.02
C ARG A 524 29.62 -41.45 -35.47
N LYS A 525 29.87 -41.41 -34.15
CA LYS A 525 30.57 -40.30 -33.49
C LYS A 525 32.02 -40.15 -33.96
N GLN A 526 32.76 -41.25 -34.06
CA GLN A 526 34.15 -41.22 -34.56
C GLN A 526 34.24 -40.76 -36.02
N HIS A 527 33.24 -41.10 -36.84
CA HIS A 527 33.16 -40.72 -38.25
C HIS A 527 32.32 -39.45 -38.50
N LYS A 528 32.08 -38.62 -37.46
CA LYS A 528 31.40 -37.32 -37.52
C LYS A 528 30.00 -37.32 -38.19
N LYS A 529 29.25 -38.42 -38.13
CA LYS A 529 27.93 -38.53 -38.78
C LYS A 529 26.76 -37.87 -38.01
N ASP A 530 26.94 -37.50 -36.75
CA ASP A 530 25.84 -37.01 -35.88
C ASP A 530 25.60 -35.46 -35.93
N ILE A 531 26.56 -34.68 -36.45
CA ILE A 531 26.54 -33.19 -36.38
C ILE A 531 25.50 -32.57 -37.33
N SER A 532 25.17 -33.24 -38.44
CA SER A 532 24.26 -32.69 -39.48
C SER A 532 22.80 -32.56 -39.01
N GLN A 533 22.35 -33.35 -38.03
CA GLN A 533 20.94 -33.35 -37.61
C GLN A 533 20.59 -32.29 -36.54
N GLU A 534 21.55 -31.84 -35.72
CA GLU A 534 21.29 -30.81 -34.70
C GLU A 534 21.15 -29.40 -35.29
N ALA A 535 21.90 -29.09 -36.35
CA ALA A 535 21.86 -27.79 -37.02
C ALA A 535 20.47 -27.48 -37.63
N VAL A 536 19.79 -28.50 -38.15
CA VAL A 536 18.45 -28.37 -38.76
C VAL A 536 17.37 -28.05 -37.71
N LYS A 537 17.49 -28.59 -36.49
CA LYS A 537 16.52 -28.35 -35.39
C LYS A 537 16.57 -26.94 -34.81
N LYS A 538 17.75 -26.31 -34.74
CA LYS A 538 17.87 -24.94 -34.24
C LYS A 538 17.22 -23.90 -35.16
N ARG A 539 17.22 -24.12 -36.48
CA ARG A 539 16.60 -23.20 -37.45
C ARG A 539 15.07 -23.11 -37.34
N ARG A 540 14.39 -24.13 -36.80
CA ARG A 540 12.92 -24.18 -36.71
C ARG A 540 12.33 -23.46 -35.49
N ARG A 541 13.13 -22.99 -34.53
CA ARG A 541 12.64 -22.50 -33.21
C ARG A 541 12.50 -20.98 -33.09
N THR A 542 12.79 -20.20 -34.14
CA THR A 542 12.66 -18.74 -34.12
C THR A 542 11.32 -18.30 -34.72
N THR A 543 10.24 -18.48 -33.97
CA THR A 543 8.91 -17.98 -34.35
C THR A 543 8.83 -16.48 -34.10
N LYS A 544 8.68 -15.67 -35.17
CA LYS A 544 8.41 -14.22 -35.07
C LYS A 544 7.02 -14.01 -34.45
N LYS A 545 6.94 -13.22 -33.37
CA LYS A 545 5.65 -12.83 -32.77
C LYS A 545 4.86 -11.96 -33.77
N PRO A 546 3.57 -12.23 -34.02
CA PRO A 546 2.74 -11.37 -34.87
C PRO A 546 2.45 -10.07 -34.12
N TYR A 547 2.86 -8.95 -34.70
CA TYR A 547 2.45 -7.62 -34.28
C TYR A 547 1.05 -7.38 -34.85
N SER A 548 0.04 -7.20 -33.99
CA SER A 548 -1.29 -6.77 -34.45
C SER A 548 -1.19 -5.32 -34.94
N ARG A 549 -1.40 -5.11 -36.23
CA ARG A 549 -1.64 -3.77 -36.77
C ARG A 549 -3.14 -3.52 -36.79
N SER A 550 -3.57 -2.46 -36.12
CA SER A 550 -4.91 -1.90 -36.28
C SER A 550 -5.06 -1.36 -37.71
N ILE A 551 -5.84 -2.05 -38.52
CA ILE A 551 -6.31 -1.57 -39.83
C ILE A 551 -7.81 -1.37 -39.65
N VAL A 552 -8.21 -0.20 -39.13
CA VAL A 552 -9.59 0.26 -39.19
C VAL A 552 -9.53 1.71 -39.66
N GLY A 553 -10.05 1.99 -40.85
CA GLY A 553 -10.21 3.35 -41.37
C GLY A 553 -9.47 3.74 -42.67
N ALA A 554 -8.84 2.81 -43.41
CA ALA A 554 -8.25 3.14 -44.72
C ALA A 554 -9.27 2.93 -45.86
N THR A 555 -9.52 3.97 -46.67
CA THR A 555 -10.40 3.91 -47.84
C THR A 555 -9.83 2.98 -48.92
N LEU A 556 -10.71 2.39 -49.73
CA LEU A 556 -10.40 1.33 -50.70
C LEU A 556 -9.37 1.78 -51.77
N GLU A 557 -9.37 3.07 -52.10
CA GLU A 557 -8.43 3.73 -53.01
C GLU A 557 -6.98 3.73 -52.46
N VAL A 558 -6.81 3.96 -51.16
CA VAL A 558 -5.49 3.94 -50.50
C VAL A 558 -4.90 2.53 -50.50
N ILE A 559 -5.77 1.50 -50.42
CA ILE A 559 -5.36 0.10 -50.46
C ILE A 559 -4.91 -0.30 -51.88
N GLN A 560 -5.63 0.11 -52.92
CA GLN A 560 -5.24 -0.15 -54.31
C GLN A 560 -3.96 0.60 -54.72
N LYS A 561 -3.79 1.84 -54.26
CA LYS A 561 -2.57 2.62 -54.49
C LYS A 561 -1.34 2.00 -53.81
N ARG A 562 -1.47 1.54 -52.55
CA ARG A 562 -0.40 0.79 -51.87
C ARG A 562 -0.11 -0.60 -52.46
N ARG A 563 -1.07 -1.20 -53.16
CA ARG A 563 -0.88 -2.49 -53.86
C ARG A 563 -0.14 -2.34 -55.19
N THR A 564 -0.26 -1.18 -55.84
CA THR A 564 0.36 -0.88 -57.13
C THR A 564 1.76 -0.26 -57.01
N GLU A 565 2.15 0.19 -55.81
CA GLU A 565 3.52 0.63 -55.52
C GLU A 565 4.53 -0.52 -55.63
N LYS A 566 5.50 -0.39 -56.54
CA LYS A 566 6.63 -1.31 -56.70
C LYS A 566 7.44 -1.42 -55.39
N ALA A 567 7.94 -2.62 -55.09
CA ALA A 567 8.63 -2.93 -53.85
C ALA A 567 9.84 -2.01 -53.58
N GLU A 568 10.57 -1.63 -54.62
CA GLU A 568 11.73 -0.73 -54.55
C GLU A 568 11.36 0.66 -54.04
N VAL A 569 10.22 1.20 -54.45
CA VAL A 569 9.74 2.52 -54.01
C VAL A 569 9.33 2.48 -52.53
N ARG A 570 8.76 1.36 -52.09
CA ARG A 570 8.38 1.14 -50.69
C ARG A 570 9.60 1.01 -49.78
N ASP A 571 10.64 0.33 -50.23
CA ASP A 571 11.88 0.19 -49.47
C ASP A 571 12.66 1.51 -49.45
N ALA A 572 12.72 2.27 -50.55
CA ALA A 572 13.29 3.61 -50.60
C ALA A 572 12.57 4.59 -49.63
N ALA A 573 11.23 4.59 -49.61
CA ALA A 573 10.45 5.44 -48.70
C ALA A 573 10.68 5.07 -47.22
N ARG A 574 10.83 3.77 -46.92
CA ARG A 574 11.12 3.30 -45.57
C ARG A 574 12.53 3.70 -45.12
N GLU A 575 13.51 3.60 -46.00
CA GLU A 575 14.88 4.04 -45.71
C GLU A 575 14.97 5.55 -45.50
N ALA A 576 14.26 6.35 -46.32
CA ALA A 576 14.17 7.80 -46.15
C ALA A 576 13.57 8.16 -44.78
N ALA A 577 12.46 7.52 -44.40
CA ALA A 577 11.82 7.73 -43.10
C ALA A 577 12.74 7.33 -41.92
N LEU A 578 13.50 6.25 -42.06
CA LEU A 578 14.47 5.82 -41.04
C LEU A 578 15.65 6.79 -40.91
N ARG A 579 16.09 7.43 -42.01
CA ARG A 579 17.13 8.48 -41.96
C ARG A 579 16.61 9.73 -41.25
N GLU A 580 15.39 10.17 -41.56
CA GLU A 580 14.77 11.33 -40.90
C GLU A 580 14.61 11.10 -39.38
N ILE A 581 14.14 9.92 -38.97
CA ILE A 581 14.02 9.57 -37.54
C ILE A 581 15.39 9.58 -36.85
N LYS A 582 16.42 9.03 -37.49
CA LYS A 582 17.79 9.05 -36.94
C LYS A 582 18.33 10.47 -36.79
N GLU A 583 18.06 11.36 -37.73
CA GLU A 583 18.44 12.77 -37.64
C GLU A 583 17.69 13.51 -36.52
N ARG A 584 16.38 13.28 -36.35
CA ARG A 584 15.62 13.86 -35.22
C ARG A 584 16.14 13.36 -33.87
N ILE A 585 16.52 12.09 -33.78
CA ILE A 585 17.15 11.53 -32.56
C ILE A 585 18.53 12.15 -32.32
N LYS A 586 19.31 12.44 -33.38
CA LYS A 586 20.61 13.10 -33.24
C LYS A 586 20.45 14.54 -32.75
N LYS A 587 19.57 15.33 -33.38
CA LYS A 587 19.25 16.72 -32.97
C LYS A 587 18.79 16.80 -31.52
N THR A 588 17.85 15.93 -31.10
CA THR A 588 17.38 15.90 -29.70
C THR A 588 18.44 15.45 -28.70
N LYS A 589 19.40 14.61 -29.10
CA LYS A 589 20.56 14.24 -28.26
C LYS A 589 21.53 15.42 -28.11
N ASP A 590 21.78 16.15 -29.19
CA ASP A 590 22.70 17.29 -29.19
C ASP A 590 22.10 18.47 -28.40
N GLU A 591 20.80 18.73 -28.52
CA GLU A 591 20.07 19.69 -27.66
C GLU A 591 20.13 19.31 -26.17
N LYS A 592 19.99 18.02 -25.84
CA LYS A 592 20.13 17.55 -24.45
C LYS A 592 21.55 17.72 -23.92
N LYS A 593 22.58 17.53 -24.75
CA LYS A 593 23.98 17.78 -24.39
C LYS A 593 24.25 19.26 -24.19
N ALA A 594 23.73 20.13 -25.07
CA ALA A 594 23.85 21.58 -24.94
C ALA A 594 23.19 22.10 -23.67
N LYS A 595 21.96 21.66 -23.36
CA LYS A 595 21.28 22.01 -22.10
C LYS A 595 22.03 21.52 -20.87
N LYS A 596 22.66 20.34 -20.93
CA LYS A 596 23.49 19.82 -19.84
C LYS A 596 24.77 20.63 -19.64
N ALA A 597 25.42 21.07 -20.71
CA ALA A 597 26.59 21.95 -20.65
C ALA A 597 26.23 23.36 -20.10
N GLU A 598 25.08 23.90 -20.48
CA GLU A 598 24.59 25.20 -20.00
C GLU A 598 24.30 25.18 -18.48
N VAL A 599 23.69 24.09 -17.98
CA VAL A 599 23.44 23.88 -16.54
C VAL A 599 24.73 23.75 -15.75
N ILE A 600 25.76 23.09 -16.30
CA ILE A 600 27.08 22.99 -15.66
C ILE A 600 27.78 24.35 -15.61
N SER A 601 27.69 25.16 -16.68
CA SER A 601 28.30 26.50 -16.71
C SER A 601 27.64 27.50 -15.76
N LYS A 602 26.31 27.38 -15.55
CA LYS A 602 25.57 28.20 -14.57
C LYS A 602 25.90 27.79 -13.14
N SER A 603 26.26 26.53 -12.88
CA SER A 603 26.66 26.06 -11.56
C SER A 603 28.07 26.49 -11.13
N GLN A 604 28.94 26.91 -12.08
CA GLN A 604 30.28 27.43 -11.78
C GLN A 604 30.32 28.95 -11.54
N LYS A 605 29.26 29.70 -11.88
CA LYS A 605 29.17 31.16 -11.68
C LYS A 605 28.57 31.58 -10.32
N ALA A 606 28.11 30.64 -9.50
CA ALA A 606 27.49 30.91 -8.20
C ALA A 606 28.41 30.66 -6.97
N GLY A 607 29.68 30.31 -7.17
CA GLY A 607 30.64 30.09 -6.09
C GLY A 607 31.94 30.85 -6.33
N GLY A 608 32.00 32.12 -5.92
CA GLY A 608 33.23 32.91 -6.03
C GLY A 608 33.10 34.36 -5.58
N LYS A 609 33.01 34.60 -4.27
CA LYS A 609 33.35 35.90 -3.66
C LYS A 609 33.79 35.72 -2.20
N GLY A 610 35.04 36.11 -1.91
CA GLY A 610 35.53 36.50 -0.58
C GLY A 610 36.54 35.54 0.09
N ASN A 611 37.84 35.77 -0.07
CA ASN A 611 38.74 36.22 1.00
C ASN A 611 40.23 36.29 0.57
N VAL A 612 40.87 37.44 0.81
CA VAL A 612 42.33 37.72 0.87
C VAL A 612 42.45 38.82 1.93
N PRO A 613 43.46 38.92 2.84
CA PRO A 613 44.93 38.75 2.65
C PRO A 613 45.62 37.96 3.80
N ARG A 614 46.93 37.67 3.88
CA ARG A 614 48.17 38.39 3.55
C ARG A 614 49.38 37.44 3.80
N GLY A 615 50.51 37.61 3.09
CA GLY A 615 51.85 37.30 3.66
C GLY A 615 52.83 36.43 2.84
N GLY A 616 53.71 37.10 2.07
CA GLY A 616 55.18 36.92 2.17
C GLY A 616 55.93 35.79 1.43
N ALA A 617 56.96 36.22 0.68
CA ALA A 617 58.23 35.53 0.32
C ALA A 617 58.34 34.71 -0.99
N ALA A 618 58.78 35.42 -2.04
CA ALA A 618 59.88 35.18 -3.02
C ALA A 618 60.22 33.79 -3.64
N PRO A 619 60.79 33.76 -4.87
CA PRO A 619 60.70 32.64 -5.82
C PRO A 619 62.03 31.86 -6.03
N LYS A 620 61.95 30.60 -6.49
CA LYS A 620 63.08 29.89 -7.15
C LYS A 620 62.60 28.93 -8.26
N GLY A 621 62.96 29.26 -9.51
CA GLY A 621 63.66 28.40 -10.49
C GLY A 621 62.94 27.19 -11.12
N PRO A 622 63.00 27.00 -12.46
CA PRO A 622 62.41 25.86 -13.17
C PRO A 622 63.39 24.67 -13.26
N LYS A 623 62.87 23.44 -13.32
CA LYS A 623 63.64 22.27 -13.76
C LYS A 623 62.85 21.39 -14.74
N LEU A 624 63.51 21.18 -15.87
CA LEU A 624 63.21 20.30 -17.00
C LEU A 624 63.31 18.80 -16.65
N GLY A 625 62.70 17.97 -17.52
CA GLY A 625 63.13 16.59 -17.84
C GLY A 625 62.49 15.49 -17.00
N GLY A 626 62.08 14.34 -17.54
CA GLY A 626 62.12 13.78 -18.90
C GLY A 626 61.05 12.67 -19.01
N GLY A 627 60.66 12.27 -20.22
CA GLY A 627 61.09 10.98 -20.80
C GLY A 627 60.55 9.79 -19.99
N GLY A 628 59.56 9.02 -20.42
CA GLY A 628 59.45 8.33 -21.70
C GLY A 628 59.16 6.85 -21.39
N GLY A 629 58.48 6.15 -22.30
CA GLY A 629 58.40 4.68 -22.24
C GLY A 629 57.01 4.10 -22.49
N LYS A 630 56.71 3.85 -23.76
CA LYS A 630 55.68 2.91 -24.21
C LYS A 630 56.09 1.48 -23.85
N ARG A 631 55.17 0.70 -23.28
CA ARG A 631 54.79 -0.61 -23.83
C ARG A 631 53.45 -1.04 -23.29
#